data_AF-A0A970Q5V1-F1
#
_entry.id   AF-A0A970Q5V1-F1
#
_cell.length_a   1.000
_cell.length_b   1.000
_cell.length_c   1.000
_cell.angle_alpha   90.00
_cell.angle_beta   90.00
_cell.angle_gamma   90.00
#
_symmetry.space_group_name_H-M   'P 1'
#
loop_
_entity.id
_entity.type
_entity.pdbx_description
1 polymer ?
#
loop_
_entity_poly.entity_id
_entity_poly.type
_entity_poly.pdbx_seq_one_letter_code
_entity_poly.pdbx_strand_id
1 'polypeptide(L)'
;MKRLHNSKGFSIAELLIALGLSSLVITIVFMVYFSGAKAWSRAENQVEVQQNLRVAMNTLSAEVRKADHFAIETGKRGIVLTYQDGSSKTYRFHPASGEIRMYPSGTTVAMHIMDCRFSYSNHLITIEITTKAIEGIGERDYTLSINARGKESDG
;
A
#
# COMPACT_ATOMS: atom_id res chain seq x y z
N MET A 1 34.17 -56.28 36.62
CA MET A 1 33.69 -55.06 37.29
C MET A 1 34.13 -53.86 36.48
N LYS A 2 33.18 -53.06 35.97
CA LYS A 2 33.37 -51.89 35.09
C LYS A 2 33.92 -50.71 35.91
N ARG A 3 34.92 -49.99 35.41
CA ARG A 3 35.18 -48.59 35.79
C ARG A 3 35.38 -47.76 34.53
N LEU A 4 34.27 -47.35 33.93
CA LEU A 4 34.25 -46.19 33.04
C LEU A 4 34.00 -44.98 33.93
N HIS A 5 35.03 -44.20 34.23
CA HIS A 5 34.87 -42.78 34.54
C HIS A 5 36.20 -42.06 34.36
N ASN A 6 36.33 -41.39 33.23
CA ASN A 6 37.29 -40.34 32.99
C ASN A 6 36.51 -39.08 32.63
N SER A 7 35.98 -38.40 33.65
CA SER A 7 35.28 -37.12 33.52
C SER A 7 36.28 -35.98 33.81
N LYS A 8 37.07 -35.62 32.80
CA LYS A 8 37.89 -34.40 32.86
C LYS A 8 36.96 -33.18 32.79
N GLY A 9 37.06 -32.28 33.77
CA GLY A 9 36.33 -31.00 33.77
C GLY A 9 36.93 -30.00 32.78
N PHE A 10 36.17 -28.96 32.42
CA PHE A 10 36.61 -27.88 31.54
C PHE A 10 37.55 -26.91 32.27
N SER A 11 38.57 -26.43 31.56
CA SER A 11 39.41 -25.31 32.01
C SER A 11 38.63 -23.99 31.94
N ILE A 12 38.94 -23.06 32.84
CA ILE A 12 38.39 -21.71 32.84
C ILE A 12 38.68 -21.00 31.50
N ALA A 13 39.85 -21.22 30.92
CA ALA A 13 40.22 -20.64 29.63
C ALA A 13 39.34 -21.17 28.48
N GLU A 14 39.01 -22.48 28.48
CA GLU A 14 38.12 -23.08 27.48
C GLU A 14 36.70 -22.50 27.57
N LEU A 15 36.20 -22.28 28.79
CA LEU A 15 34.90 -21.65 29.02
C LEU A 15 34.87 -20.21 28.50
N LEU A 16 35.91 -19.41 28.77
CA LEU A 16 35.97 -18.02 28.31
C LEU A 16 36.02 -17.91 26.78
N ILE A 17 36.80 -18.79 26.13
CA ILE A 17 36.87 -18.85 24.66
C ILE A 17 35.51 -19.30 24.08
N ALA A 18 34.89 -20.32 24.65
CA ALA A 18 33.59 -20.81 24.20
C ALA A 18 32.50 -19.73 24.34
N LEU A 19 32.49 -18.97 25.44
CA LEU A 19 31.56 -17.85 25.64
C LEU A 19 31.81 -16.70 24.66
N GLY A 20 33.09 -16.35 24.41
CA GLY A 20 33.44 -15.33 23.44
C GLY A 20 33.06 -15.68 21.99
N LEU A 21 33.22 -16.95 21.61
CA LEU A 21 32.77 -17.43 20.29
C LEU A 21 31.24 -17.49 20.21
N SER A 22 30.57 -17.93 21.28
CA SER A 22 29.11 -18.02 21.33
C SER A 22 28.47 -16.64 21.22
N SER A 23 29.01 -15.62 21.89
CA SER A 23 28.49 -14.25 21.80
C SER A 23 28.61 -13.69 20.38
N LEU A 24 29.73 -13.95 19.70
CA LEU A 24 29.92 -13.56 18.30
C LEU A 24 28.88 -14.20 17.37
N VAL A 25 28.64 -15.51 17.53
CA VAL A 25 27.60 -16.21 16.77
C VAL A 25 26.22 -15.62 17.04
N ILE A 26 25.89 -15.39 18.31
CA ILE A 26 24.61 -14.78 18.71
C ILE A 26 24.43 -13.40 18.09
N THR A 27 25.47 -12.56 18.07
CA THR A 27 25.42 -11.23 17.44
C THR A 27 25.09 -11.33 15.95
N ILE A 28 25.75 -12.24 15.22
CA ILE A 28 25.50 -12.44 13.79
C ILE A 28 24.04 -12.87 13.56
N VAL A 29 23.55 -13.83 14.34
CA VAL A 29 22.16 -14.30 14.25
C VAL A 29 21.17 -13.17 14.49
N PHE A 30 21.39 -12.35 15.53
CA PHE A 30 20.53 -11.20 15.80
C PHE A 30 20.58 -10.15 14.70
N MET A 31 21.75 -9.85 14.13
CA MET A 31 21.85 -8.91 13.01
C MET A 31 21.01 -9.35 11.81
N VAL A 32 21.11 -10.63 11.43
CA VAL A 32 20.31 -11.20 10.34
C VAL A 32 18.82 -11.15 10.69
N TYR A 33 18.45 -11.54 11.92
CA TYR A 33 17.06 -11.52 12.38
C TYR A 33 16.45 -10.11 12.33
N PHE A 34 17.11 -9.10 12.91
CA PHE A 34 16.60 -7.73 12.90
C PHE A 34 16.58 -7.11 11.51
N SER A 35 17.55 -7.44 10.66
CA SER A 35 17.55 -7.02 9.26
C SER A 35 16.35 -7.62 8.52
N GLY A 36 16.11 -8.92 8.67
CA GLY A 36 14.98 -9.62 8.09
C GLY A 36 13.63 -9.06 8.56
N ALA A 37 13.47 -8.85 9.87
CA ALA A 37 12.22 -8.29 10.43
C ALA A 37 11.92 -6.89 9.87
N LYS A 38 12.93 -6.02 9.75
CA LYS A 38 12.78 -4.70 9.14
C LYS A 38 12.44 -4.78 7.66
N ALA A 39 13.09 -5.69 6.91
CA ALA A 39 12.80 -5.90 5.50
C ALA A 39 11.36 -6.40 5.30
N TRP A 40 10.90 -7.31 6.14
CA TRP A 40 9.54 -7.84 6.10
C TRP A 40 8.49 -6.76 6.32
N SER A 41 8.63 -5.95 7.38
CA SER A 41 7.69 -4.86 7.68
C SER A 41 7.64 -3.82 6.55
N ARG A 42 8.76 -3.54 5.88
CA ARG A 42 8.79 -2.66 4.70
C ARG A 42 8.04 -3.27 3.52
N ALA A 43 8.27 -4.55 3.25
CA ALA A 43 7.60 -5.26 2.17
C ALA A 43 6.08 -5.31 2.38
N GLU A 44 5.64 -5.57 3.61
CA GLU A 44 4.22 -5.57 3.97
C GLU A 44 3.55 -4.21 3.69
N ASN A 45 4.19 -3.12 4.13
CA ASN A 45 3.68 -1.77 3.92
C ASN A 45 3.64 -1.40 2.41
N GLN A 46 4.65 -1.81 1.65
CA GLN A 46 4.67 -1.63 0.19
C GLN A 46 3.52 -2.39 -0.49
N VAL A 47 3.27 -3.64 -0.08
CA VAL A 47 2.18 -4.47 -0.61
C VAL A 47 0.82 -3.85 -0.29
N GLU A 48 0.62 -3.38 0.94
CA GLU A 48 -0.63 -2.73 1.37
C GLU A 48 -0.95 -1.47 0.53
N VAL A 49 0.02 -0.59 0.35
CA VAL A 49 -0.15 0.63 -0.46
C VAL A 49 -0.49 0.28 -1.91
N GLN A 50 0.22 -0.68 -2.52
CA GLN A 50 -0.05 -1.11 -3.89
C GLN A 50 -1.42 -1.78 -4.04
N GLN A 51 -1.85 -2.56 -3.05
CA GLN A 51 -3.17 -3.19 -3.05
C GLN A 51 -4.28 -2.13 -2.97
N ASN A 52 -4.15 -1.15 -2.08
CA ASN A 52 -5.11 -0.05 -1.95
C ASN A 52 -5.21 0.76 -3.24
N LEU A 53 -4.07 1.08 -3.88
CA LEU A 53 -4.05 1.73 -5.18
C LEU A 53 -4.76 0.89 -6.25
N ARG A 54 -4.48 -0.41 -6.31
CA ARG A 54 -5.14 -1.33 -7.26
C ARG A 54 -6.65 -1.40 -7.05
N VAL A 55 -7.11 -1.48 -5.80
CA VAL A 55 -8.54 -1.49 -5.46
C VAL A 55 -9.20 -0.18 -5.89
N ALA A 56 -8.59 0.97 -5.59
CA ALA A 56 -9.09 2.28 -6.00
C ALA A 56 -9.27 2.35 -7.53
N MET A 57 -8.23 1.95 -8.25
CA MET A 57 -8.16 2.03 -9.70
C MET A 57 -9.14 1.08 -10.37
N ASN A 58 -9.21 -0.18 -9.92
CA ASN A 58 -10.16 -1.14 -10.47
C ASN A 58 -11.61 -0.71 -10.22
N THR A 59 -11.90 -0.21 -9.02
CA THR A 59 -13.25 0.25 -8.66
C THR A 59 -13.64 1.46 -9.50
N LEU A 60 -12.84 2.52 -9.51
CA LEU A 60 -13.15 3.73 -10.27
C LEU A 60 -13.21 3.46 -11.78
N SER A 61 -12.30 2.64 -12.31
CA SER A 61 -12.31 2.25 -13.72
C SER A 61 -13.55 1.46 -14.09
N ALA A 62 -14.00 0.55 -13.23
CA ALA A 62 -15.21 -0.23 -13.47
C ALA A 62 -16.46 0.66 -13.42
N GLU A 63 -16.55 1.55 -12.43
CA GLU A 63 -17.73 2.41 -12.27
C GLU A 63 -17.83 3.45 -13.38
N VAL A 64 -16.71 4.05 -13.81
CA VAL A 64 -16.68 4.93 -14.99
C VAL A 64 -17.15 4.24 -16.26
N ARG A 65 -16.78 2.97 -16.47
CA ARG A 65 -17.22 2.20 -17.64
C ARG A 65 -18.71 1.84 -17.61
N LYS A 66 -19.30 1.73 -16.42
CA LYS A 66 -20.73 1.45 -16.24
C LYS A 66 -21.59 2.71 -16.30
N ALA A 67 -21.00 3.86 -15.99
CA ALA A 67 -21.68 5.14 -16.01
C ALA A 67 -22.06 5.51 -17.45
N ASP A 68 -23.26 6.05 -17.62
CA ASP A 68 -23.73 6.60 -18.89
C ASP A 68 -23.16 8.01 -19.09
N HIS A 69 -23.16 8.78 -18.00
CA HIS A 69 -22.65 10.13 -17.92
C HIS A 69 -21.85 10.34 -16.63
N PHE A 70 -20.90 11.27 -16.67
CA PHE A 70 -20.17 11.70 -15.48
C PHE A 70 -20.05 13.22 -15.40
N ALA A 71 -19.83 13.73 -14.18
CA ALA A 71 -19.50 15.13 -13.93
C ALA A 71 -18.32 15.22 -12.96
N ILE A 72 -17.31 16.03 -13.30
CA ILE A 72 -16.11 16.20 -12.46
C ILE A 72 -16.32 17.35 -11.47
N GLU A 73 -16.23 17.05 -10.17
CA GLU A 73 -16.25 18.04 -9.10
C GLU A 73 -14.82 18.50 -8.78
N THR A 74 -14.22 19.34 -9.64
CA THR A 74 -12.81 19.79 -9.48
C THR A 74 -12.55 20.41 -8.10
N GLY A 75 -13.48 21.23 -7.58
CA GLY A 75 -13.36 21.87 -6.26
C GLY A 75 -13.40 20.90 -5.08
N LYS A 76 -13.92 19.69 -5.26
CA LYS A 76 -14.00 18.66 -4.22
C LYS A 76 -13.12 17.46 -4.51
N ARG A 77 -12.33 17.47 -5.59
CA ARG A 77 -11.50 16.34 -6.05
C ARG A 77 -12.34 15.06 -6.15
N GLY A 78 -13.49 15.18 -6.81
CA GLY A 78 -14.44 14.08 -6.93
C GLY A 78 -15.03 13.95 -8.32
N ILE A 79 -15.75 12.87 -8.52
CA ILE A 79 -16.48 12.56 -9.74
C ILE A 79 -17.87 12.03 -9.36
N VAL A 80 -18.88 12.54 -10.04
CA VAL A 80 -20.25 12.04 -9.99
C VAL A 80 -20.46 11.14 -11.20
N LEU A 81 -20.91 9.93 -10.98
CA LEU A 81 -21.24 8.94 -12.01
C LEU A 81 -22.74 8.71 -12.01
N THR A 82 -23.38 8.93 -13.16
CA THR A 82 -24.82 8.72 -13.35
C THR A 82 -25.02 7.53 -14.27
N TYR A 83 -25.91 6.62 -13.86
CA TYR A 83 -26.19 5.38 -14.57
C TYR A 83 -27.52 5.48 -15.35
N GLN A 84 -27.75 4.51 -16.24
CA GLN A 84 -28.94 4.49 -17.09
C GLN A 84 -30.26 4.33 -16.31
N ASP A 85 -30.21 3.80 -15.09
CA ASP A 85 -31.36 3.69 -14.20
C ASP A 85 -31.69 5.00 -13.47
N GLY A 86 -30.95 6.08 -13.73
CA GLY A 86 -31.06 7.38 -13.07
C GLY A 86 -30.40 7.45 -11.69
N SER A 87 -29.82 6.35 -11.20
CA SER A 87 -29.04 6.38 -9.96
C SER A 87 -27.72 7.10 -10.17
N SER A 88 -27.15 7.63 -9.08
CA SER A 88 -25.83 8.26 -9.10
C SER A 88 -24.98 7.83 -7.92
N LYS A 89 -23.66 7.72 -8.17
CA LYS A 89 -22.65 7.50 -7.15
C LYS A 89 -21.59 8.59 -7.26
N THR A 90 -21.19 9.16 -6.12
CA THR A 90 -20.11 10.15 -6.08
C THR A 90 -18.89 9.55 -5.42
N TYR A 91 -17.73 9.66 -6.08
CA TYR A 91 -16.44 9.28 -5.51
C TYR A 91 -15.66 10.56 -5.20
N ARG A 92 -15.19 10.70 -3.97
CA ARG A 92 -14.47 11.91 -3.54
C ARG A 92 -13.20 11.57 -2.80
N PHE A 93 -12.12 12.27 -3.12
CA PHE A 93 -10.88 12.19 -2.37
C PHE A 93 -10.90 13.16 -1.19
N HIS A 94 -10.49 12.66 -0.03
CA HIS A 94 -10.37 13.41 1.22
C HIS A 94 -8.89 13.53 1.60
N PRO A 95 -8.23 14.67 1.31
CA PRO A 95 -6.80 14.84 1.56
C PRO A 95 -6.41 14.71 3.04
N ALA A 96 -7.32 15.07 3.96
CA ALA A 96 -7.06 15.02 5.40
C ALA A 96 -6.94 13.58 5.95
N SER A 97 -7.69 12.63 5.37
CA SER A 97 -7.64 11.21 5.77
C SER A 97 -6.85 10.34 4.79
N GLY A 98 -6.53 10.85 3.59
CA GLY A 98 -5.91 10.05 2.53
C GLY A 98 -6.83 8.96 1.99
N GLU A 99 -8.14 9.20 1.99
CA GLU A 99 -9.16 8.23 1.61
C GLU A 99 -9.95 8.66 0.39
N ILE A 100 -10.36 7.69 -0.42
CA ILE A 100 -11.40 7.86 -1.43
C ILE A 100 -12.69 7.25 -0.88
N ARG A 101 -13.76 8.05 -0.82
CA ARG A 101 -15.06 7.62 -0.29
C ARG A 101 -16.14 7.65 -1.35
N MET A 102 -17.10 6.73 -1.23
CA MET A 102 -18.26 6.61 -2.10
C MET A 102 -19.53 7.11 -1.40
N TYR A 103 -20.18 8.11 -1.98
CA TYR A 103 -21.47 8.64 -1.54
C TYR A 103 -22.62 8.12 -2.45
N PRO A 104 -23.81 7.87 -1.88
CA PRO A 104 -24.26 8.29 -0.54
C PRO A 104 -23.82 7.39 0.64
N SER A 105 -23.28 6.19 0.39
CA SER A 105 -22.98 5.20 1.46
C SER A 105 -21.95 5.65 2.51
N GLY A 106 -21.04 6.56 2.15
CA GLY A 106 -19.88 6.94 2.98
C GLY A 106 -18.76 5.89 3.02
N THR A 107 -18.88 4.78 2.30
CA THR A 107 -17.92 3.67 2.32
C THR A 107 -16.54 4.09 1.82
N THR A 108 -15.49 3.72 2.54
CA THR A 108 -14.10 3.90 2.10
C THR A 108 -13.77 2.89 1.00
N VAL A 109 -13.44 3.39 -0.18
CA VAL A 109 -13.07 2.60 -1.36
C VAL A 109 -11.58 2.26 -1.34
N ALA A 110 -10.77 3.22 -0.91
CA ALA A 110 -9.33 3.07 -0.78
C ALA A 110 -8.78 4.04 0.26
N MET A 111 -7.66 3.65 0.86
CA MET A 111 -6.92 4.39 1.88
C MET A 111 -5.45 4.54 1.47
N HIS A 112 -4.68 5.33 2.23
CA HIS A 112 -3.28 5.64 1.95
C HIS A 112 -3.06 6.30 0.57
N ILE A 113 -4.04 7.10 0.14
CA ILE A 113 -3.99 7.88 -1.09
C ILE A 113 -3.42 9.26 -0.78
N MET A 114 -2.36 9.66 -1.49
CA MET A 114 -1.75 10.98 -1.36
C MET A 114 -2.49 12.01 -2.23
N ASP A 115 -2.87 11.60 -3.43
CA ASP A 115 -3.65 12.43 -4.35
C ASP A 115 -4.55 11.57 -5.24
N CYS A 116 -5.71 12.12 -5.62
CA CYS A 116 -6.55 11.63 -6.68
C CYS A 116 -7.08 12.83 -7.50
N ARG A 117 -6.82 12.80 -8.81
CA ARG A 117 -7.25 13.83 -9.76
C ARG A 117 -8.09 13.20 -10.86
N PHE A 118 -9.16 13.89 -11.21
CA PHE A 118 -10.02 13.56 -12.32
C PHE A 118 -9.91 14.69 -13.33
N SER A 119 -9.66 14.36 -14.59
CA SER A 119 -9.63 15.31 -15.69
C SER A 119 -10.30 14.73 -16.92
N TYR A 120 -10.91 15.56 -17.75
CA TYR A 120 -11.50 15.14 -19.01
C TYR A 120 -10.89 15.95 -20.15
N SER A 121 -10.37 15.26 -21.16
CA SER A 121 -9.77 15.88 -22.34
C SER A 121 -9.84 14.92 -23.52
N ASN A 122 -10.03 15.42 -24.74
CA ASN A 122 -10.05 14.62 -25.96
C ASN A 122 -11.01 13.41 -25.92
N HIS A 123 -12.20 13.58 -25.33
CA HIS A 123 -13.19 12.51 -25.12
C HIS A 123 -12.71 11.34 -24.24
N LEU A 124 -11.66 11.57 -23.47
CA LEU A 124 -11.10 10.62 -22.53
C LEU A 124 -11.15 11.23 -21.12
N ILE A 125 -11.73 10.48 -20.19
CA ILE A 125 -11.58 10.75 -18.78
C ILE A 125 -10.29 10.12 -18.29
N THR A 126 -9.44 10.93 -17.70
CA THR A 126 -8.21 10.52 -17.03
C THR A 126 -8.42 10.54 -15.53
N ILE A 127 -8.16 9.41 -14.88
CA ILE A 127 -8.13 9.30 -13.43
C ILE A 127 -6.70 9.02 -13.04
N GLU A 128 -6.14 9.90 -12.22
CA GLU A 128 -4.77 9.82 -11.75
C GLU A 128 -4.78 9.70 -10.22
N ILE A 129 -4.26 8.59 -9.72
CA ILE A 129 -4.16 8.34 -8.28
C ILE A 129 -2.69 8.22 -7.93
N THR A 130 -2.25 9.01 -6.96
CA THR A 130 -0.89 8.98 -6.44
C THR A 130 -0.89 8.51 -5.00
N THR A 131 0.01 7.58 -4.69
CA THR A 131 0.25 7.06 -3.34
C THR A 131 1.74 7.12 -3.03
N LYS A 132 2.11 7.27 -1.77
CA LYS A 132 3.50 7.21 -1.34
C LYS A 132 3.76 5.86 -0.68
N ALA A 133 4.77 5.12 -1.15
CA ALA A 133 5.24 3.91 -0.49
C ALA A 133 6.71 4.05 -0.09
N ILE A 134 7.08 3.40 1.01
CA ILE A 134 8.47 3.35 1.49
C ILE A 134 9.18 2.22 0.74
N GLU A 135 10.15 2.55 -0.10
CA GLU A 135 10.97 1.60 -0.85
C GLU A 135 12.44 1.70 -0.41
N GLY A 136 12.95 0.65 0.23
CA GLY A 136 14.34 0.63 0.70
C GLY A 136 14.60 1.69 1.77
N ILE A 137 15.42 2.70 1.45
CA ILE A 137 15.78 3.83 2.35
C ILE A 137 14.99 5.10 1.99
N GLY A 138 14.22 5.10 0.89
CA GLY A 138 13.54 6.29 0.38
C GLY A 138 12.03 6.13 0.30
N GLU A 139 11.35 7.26 0.16
CA GLU A 139 9.93 7.31 -0.21
C GLU A 139 9.83 7.43 -1.74
N ARG A 140 8.90 6.68 -2.33
CA ARG A 140 8.59 6.76 -3.75
C ARG A 140 7.12 6.98 -3.96
N ASP A 141 6.83 7.90 -4.88
CA ASP A 141 5.47 8.19 -5.31
C ASP A 141 5.12 7.22 -6.45
N TYR A 142 3.97 6.57 -6.30
CA TYR A 142 3.38 5.68 -7.28
C TYR A 142 2.15 6.36 -7.84
N THR A 143 2.21 6.73 -9.11
CA THR A 143 1.09 7.32 -9.83
C THR A 143 0.55 6.30 -10.82
N LEU A 144 -0.73 5.96 -10.69
CA LEU A 144 -1.44 5.20 -11.72
C LEU A 144 -2.42 6.12 -12.43
N SER A 145 -2.37 6.09 -13.75
CA SER A 145 -3.30 6.81 -14.61
C SER A 145 -4.13 5.82 -15.44
N ILE A 146 -5.44 6.01 -15.48
CA ILE A 146 -6.31 5.33 -16.44
C ILE A 146 -6.97 6.34 -17.35
N ASN A 147 -7.17 5.94 -18.60
CA ASN A 147 -7.98 6.67 -19.56
C ASN A 147 -9.19 5.82 -19.91
N ALA A 148 -10.39 6.39 -19.83
CA ALA A 148 -11.61 5.75 -20.27
C ALA A 148 -12.38 6.68 -21.21
N ARG A 149 -13.17 6.12 -22.13
CA ARG A 149 -14.13 6.91 -22.90
C ARG A 149 -15.40 7.07 -22.08
N GLY A 150 -15.95 8.28 -22.07
CA GLY A 150 -17.23 8.56 -21.46
C GLY A 150 -17.79 9.88 -21.99
N LYS A 151 -19.06 10.13 -21.74
CA LYS A 151 -19.71 11.40 -22.06
C LYS A 151 -19.78 12.24 -20.79
N GLU A 152 -19.11 13.38 -20.80
CA GLU A 152 -19.31 14.38 -19.74
C GLU A 152 -20.75 14.92 -19.85
N SER A 153 -21.43 15.08 -18.71
CA SER A 153 -22.71 15.76 -18.67
C SER A 153 -22.47 17.24 -18.90
N ASP A 154 -22.91 17.78 -20.03
CA ASP A 154 -23.02 19.22 -20.22
C ASP A 154 -23.95 19.75 -19.10
N GLY A 155 -23.44 20.69 -18.31
CA GLY A 155 -24.16 21.31 -17.19
C GLY A 155 -25.35 22.14 -17.63
#